data_AF-A0A3D2FSX7-F1
#
_entry.id   AF-A0A3D2FSX7-F1
#
_cell.length_a   1.000
_cell.length_b   1.000
_cell.length_c   1.000
_cell.angle_alpha   90.00
_cell.angle_beta   90.00
_cell.angle_gamma   90.00
#
_symmetry.space_group_name_H-M   'P 1'
#
loop_
_entity.id
_entity.type
_entity.pdbx_description
1 polymer ?
#
loop_
_entity_poly.entity_id
_entity_poly.type
_entity_poly.pdbx_seq_one_letter_code
_entity_poly.pdbx_strand_id
1 'polypeptide(L)' 'MTSRIVLYPGTFDPLTFGHLDIIERAARLGDELIVAVASNAGEGP' A
#
# COMPACT_ATOMS: atom_id res chain seq x y z
N MET A 1 -17.32 2.81 18.21
CA MET A 1 -16.68 1.73 17.42
C MET A 1 -15.31 2.22 17.00
N THR A 2 -14.27 1.40 17.12
CA THR A 2 -12.92 1.72 16.65
C THR A 2 -12.81 1.39 15.16
N SER A 3 -12.43 2.36 14.33
CA SER A 3 -12.14 2.13 12.91
C SER A 3 -10.87 1.28 12.78
N ARG A 4 -10.91 0.25 11.93
CA ARG A 4 -9.77 -0.62 11.64
C ARG A 4 -9.10 -0.19 10.35
N ILE A 5 -7.94 0.44 10.49
CA ILE A 5 -7.11 0.88 9.37
C ILE A 5 -6.11 -0.22 9.01
N VAL A 6 -5.98 -0.49 7.71
CA VAL A 6 -4.99 -1.41 7.13
C VAL A 6 -3.92 -0.59 6.42
N LEU A 7 -2.65 -0.93 6.65
CA LEU A 7 -1.50 -0.25 6.05
C LEU A 7 -0.74 -1.21 5.13
N TYR A 8 -0.52 -0.81 3.88
CA TYR A 8 0.32 -1.54 2.93
C TYR A 8 1.41 -0.60 2.38
N PRO A 9 2.61 -0.58 2.99
CA PRO A 9 3.71 0.27 2.55
C PRO A 9 4.57 -0.42 1.47
N GLY A 10 5.16 0.38 0.58
CA GLY A 10 6.09 -0.11 -0.44
C GLY A 10 6.61 1.00 -1.34
N THR A 11 7.70 0.74 -2.09
CA THR A 11 8.20 1.68 -3.12
C THR A 11 7.30 1.68 -4.35
N PHE A 12 6.69 0.53 -4.68
CA PHE A 12 5.80 0.34 -5.83
C PHE A 12 6.39 0.83 -7.16
N ASP A 13 7.69 0.63 -7.35
CA ASP A 13 8.45 1.04 -8.54
C ASP A 13 8.98 -0.20 -9.29
N PRO A 14 8.22 -0.75 -10.27
CA PRO A 14 6.86 -0.38 -10.66
C PRO A 14 5.77 -1.11 -9.85
N LEU A 15 4.53 -0.60 -9.93
CA LEU A 15 3.36 -1.33 -9.45
C LEU A 15 3.11 -2.56 -10.33
N THR A 16 2.84 -3.72 -9.72
CA THR A 16 2.64 -5.01 -10.42
C THR A 16 1.25 -5.57 -10.14
N PHE A 17 0.81 -6.56 -10.94
CA PHE A 17 -0.42 -7.31 -10.66
C PHE A 17 -0.40 -8.04 -9.31
N GLY A 18 0.78 -8.41 -8.81
CA GLY A 18 0.93 -8.96 -7.46
C GLY A 18 0.61 -7.93 -6.37
N HIS A 19 0.99 -6.67 -6.56
CA HIS A 19 0.60 -5.58 -5.65
C HIS A 19 -0.91 -5.35 -5.68
N LEU A 20 -1.53 -5.43 -6.86
CA LEU A 20 -2.99 -5.31 -7.01
C LEU A 20 -3.73 -6.43 -6.28
N ASP A 21 -3.29 -7.69 -6.39
CA ASP A 21 -3.87 -8.81 -5.62
C ASP A 21 -3.83 -8.54 -4.11
N ILE A 22 -2.69 -8.05 -3.61
CA ILE A 22 -2.53 -7.73 -2.19
C ILE A 22 -3.46 -6.58 -1.79
N ILE A 23 -3.57 -5.52 -2.59
CA ILE A 23 -4.47 -4.38 -2.35
C ILE A 23 -5.92 -4.86 -2.28
N GLU A 24 -6.37 -5.67 -3.22
CA GLU A 24 -7.75 -6.19 -3.26
C GLU A 24 -8.09 -7.05 -2.03
N ARG A 25 -7.13 -7.83 -1.55
CA ARG A 25 -7.29 -8.67 -0.36
C ARG A 25 -7.22 -7.84 0.92
N ALA A 26 -6.31 -6.89 1.00
CA ALA A 26 -6.14 -6.01 2.15
C ALA A 26 -7.34 -5.07 2.36
N ALA A 27 -7.97 -4.60 1.29
CA ALA A 27 -9.16 -3.75 1.32
C ALA A 27 -10.37 -4.41 2.02
N ARG A 28 -10.36 -5.74 2.19
CA ARG A 28 -11.43 -6.50 2.87
C ARG A 28 -11.16 -6.72 4.36
N LEU A 29 -10.00 -6.31 4.88
CA LEU A 29 -9.57 -6.59 6.25
C LEU A 29 -9.90 -5.49 7.26
N GLY A 30 -10.29 -4.30 6.80
CA GLY A 30 -10.61 -3.16 7.65
C GLY A 30 -11.59 -2.20 6.98
N ASP A 31 -11.84 -1.07 7.65
CA ASP A 31 -12.75 -0.03 7.18
C ASP A 31 -12.04 0.90 6.16
N GLU A 32 -10.71 0.97 6.23
CA GLU A 32 -9.86 1.80 5.39
C GLU A 32 -8.54 1.10 5.07
N LEU A 33 -8.08 1.21 3.82
CA LEU A 33 -6.77 0.76 3.37
C LEU A 33 -5.92 1.95 2.94
N ILE A 34 -4.76 2.11 3.57
CA ILE A 34 -3.74 3.10 3.20
C ILE A 34 -2.60 2.37 2.47
N VAL A 35 -2.40 2.71 1.19
CA VAL A 35 -1.24 2.26 0.40
C VAL A 35 -0.17 3.34 0.49
N ALA A 36 0.85 3.13 1.33
CA ALA A 36 1.87 4.14 1.59
C ALA A 36 3.04 3.98 0.62
N VAL A 37 3.10 4.85 -0.39
CA VAL A 37 4.17 4.85 -1.39
C VAL A 37 5.40 5.56 -0.81
N ALA A 38 6.47 4.79 -0.59
CA ALA A 38 7.74 5.33 -0.15
C ALA A 38 8.42 6.06 -1.32
N SER A 39 8.70 7.35 -1.13
CA SER A 39 9.60 8.07 -2.04
C SER A 39 11.04 7.64 -1.74
N ASN A 40 11.75 7.11 -2.74
CA ASN A 40 13.19 6.91 -2.65
C ASN A 40 13.86 8.29 -2.60
N ALA A 41 14.25 8.78 -1.43
CA ALA A 41 15.01 10.02 -1.28
C ALA A 41 16.48 9.91 -1.78
N GLY A 42 16.79 8.91 -2.61
CA GLY A 42 18.14 8.49 -2.97
C GLY A 42 18.45 8.42 -4.46
N GLU A 43 17.52 8.79 -5.35
CA GLU A 43 17.86 9.02 -6.75
C GLU A 43 18.28 10.49 -6.91
N GLY A 44 19.57 10.73 -6.60
CA GLY A 44 20.29 11.90 -7.09
C GLY A 44 20.47 11.84 -8.61
N PRO A 45 20.91 12.94 -9.24
CA PRO A 45 20.86 13.17 -10.68
C PRO A 45 21.62 12.13 -11.52
#